data_AF-A0A1S1EMX4-F1
#
_entry.id   AF-A0A1S1EMX4-F1
#
_cell.length_a   1.000
_cell.length_b   1.000
_cell.length_c   1.000
_cell.angle_alpha   90.00
_cell.angle_beta   90.00
_cell.angle_gamma   90.00
#
_symmetry.space_group_name_H-M   'P 1'
#
loop_
_entity.id
_entity.type
_entity.pdbx_description
1 polymer ?
#
loop_
_entity_poly.entity_id
_entity_poly.type
_entity_poly.pdbx_seq_one_letter_code
_entity_poly.pdbx_strand_id
1 'polypeptide(L)'
;MMSRRALAATTAAVVTATAATTAVPAIAAQPEAFPESSRPYLYFQSFDGVDNPAHFTHDLPEGWSQHVDGVTSGEARWNGWTISDLRHWTWASGTDERHFFTQGHDQFAIIDSKQQRLSERDSMDARMTTEPIDVSGQSKVALEFDQHYRQGKKGQTALVAVGFDGGEPEVVDKLTSDRYSSHEYFELDVPEGATTMQVAFSYLGGNDDYWWAVDNVAVRAPFTQVAEEPNTVIDVISDPQDDPEDYKLAIRRLNAMPEKASALVINGDLVDNGSQEQWDKFLAARKEAPHDSGVELWTIGNHEMYGEETSEVHMQRFLKYSGQERPWNEVVVDGTPLISINTEYYSDVDRGGKEPFQRISAEQLQWLDERLAHWDKQGVTALVFTHPLLPGTVSMSHSAWYQNDFEDEQAISDVLSKYNDVVAFTSHSHSSLKQNNWWGTRRYDGTPQGAIGFPVVNTGAILNEYLPDGDHDEEIVDEDAATGLRVKVYDDRIRVEAWDFKDGHGLANPDGEAKMIKYQDFAKQHRLSTPPVQPPAEPMEGSSAGATAALVIGIVAALGGAFAFIASQFGDQLRGLLPASIAGLR
;
A
#
# COMPACT_ATOMS: atom_id res chain seq x y z
N MET A 1 -38.88 3.31 -67.70
CA MET A 1 -38.70 1.84 -67.70
C MET A 1 -37.23 1.53 -67.47
N MET A 2 -36.97 0.81 -66.37
CA MET A 2 -35.77 0.07 -65.95
C MET A 2 -34.42 0.32 -66.66
N SER A 3 -33.45 0.84 -65.90
CA SER A 3 -32.01 0.59 -66.11
C SER A 3 -31.51 -0.27 -64.95
N ARG A 4 -31.19 -1.54 -65.22
CA ARG A 4 -30.61 -2.47 -64.24
C ARG A 4 -29.10 -2.29 -64.21
N ARG A 5 -28.60 -1.90 -63.02
CA ARG A 5 -27.18 -1.86 -62.67
C ARG A 5 -26.60 -3.28 -62.58
N ALA A 6 -25.38 -3.43 -63.07
CA ALA A 6 -24.56 -4.64 -62.96
C ALA A 6 -24.16 -4.91 -61.51
N LEU A 7 -24.24 -6.17 -61.09
CA LEU A 7 -23.70 -6.68 -59.82
C LEU A 7 -22.16 -6.72 -59.91
N ALA A 8 -21.49 -6.06 -58.96
CA ALA A 8 -20.09 -6.31 -58.65
C ALA A 8 -20.01 -7.46 -57.64
N ALA A 9 -19.17 -8.46 -57.93
CA ALA A 9 -18.88 -9.57 -57.03
C ALA A 9 -17.97 -9.08 -55.89
N THR A 10 -18.40 -9.30 -54.65
CA THR A 10 -17.62 -9.00 -53.44
C THR A 10 -16.99 -10.30 -52.94
N THR A 11 -15.67 -10.37 -52.94
CA THR A 11 -14.88 -11.47 -52.38
C THR A 11 -14.91 -11.35 -50.85
N ALA A 12 -15.52 -12.32 -50.17
CA ALA A 12 -15.53 -12.39 -48.71
C ALA A 12 -14.17 -12.91 -48.21
N ALA A 13 -13.42 -12.07 -47.50
CA ALA A 13 -12.27 -12.50 -46.71
C ALA A 13 -12.79 -13.04 -45.38
N VAL A 14 -12.50 -14.31 -45.09
CA VAL A 14 -12.77 -14.94 -43.80
C VAL A 14 -11.73 -14.44 -42.80
N VAL A 15 -12.13 -13.54 -41.91
CA VAL A 15 -11.37 -13.19 -40.72
C VAL A 15 -11.69 -14.26 -39.67
N THR A 16 -10.73 -15.12 -39.37
CA THR A 16 -10.76 -15.97 -38.19
C THR A 16 -10.59 -15.08 -36.96
N ALA A 17 -11.69 -14.72 -36.32
CA ALA A 17 -11.68 -14.12 -34.99
C ALA A 17 -11.18 -15.18 -34.00
N THR A 18 -9.93 -15.06 -33.58
CA THR A 18 -9.49 -15.66 -32.32
C THR A 18 -10.29 -14.96 -31.21
N ALA A 19 -11.21 -15.68 -30.59
CA ALA A 19 -11.85 -15.21 -29.37
C ALA A 19 -10.75 -15.02 -28.33
N ALA A 20 -10.35 -13.76 -28.09
CA ALA A 20 -9.71 -13.41 -26.85
C ALA A 20 -10.75 -13.74 -25.77
N THR A 21 -10.47 -14.77 -24.98
CA THR A 21 -11.14 -14.94 -23.69
C THR A 21 -10.82 -13.67 -22.91
N THR A 22 -11.76 -12.74 -22.88
CA THR A 22 -11.79 -11.71 -21.83
C THR A 22 -11.82 -12.50 -20.53
N ALA A 23 -10.69 -12.57 -19.84
CA ALA A 23 -10.69 -13.05 -18.47
C ALA A 23 -11.74 -12.20 -17.76
N VAL A 24 -12.75 -12.86 -17.20
CA VAL A 24 -13.60 -12.20 -16.21
C VAL A 24 -12.61 -11.72 -15.14
N PRO A 25 -12.60 -10.43 -14.77
CA PRO A 25 -11.74 -9.99 -13.67
C PRO A 25 -12.00 -10.93 -12.50
N ALA A 26 -10.93 -11.49 -11.95
CA ALA A 26 -11.05 -12.32 -10.77
C ALA A 26 -11.80 -11.49 -9.72
N ILE A 27 -12.90 -12.03 -9.19
CA ILE A 27 -13.55 -11.44 -8.03
C ILE A 27 -12.47 -11.35 -6.94
N ALA A 28 -12.35 -10.18 -6.30
CA ALA A 28 -11.48 -9.96 -5.16
C ALA A 28 -11.54 -11.17 -4.23
N ALA A 29 -10.39 -11.79 -3.98
CA ALA A 29 -10.34 -13.10 -3.34
C ALA A 29 -9.79 -12.96 -1.93
N GLN A 30 -10.42 -13.65 -0.97
CA GLN A 30 -9.76 -13.96 0.30
C GLN A 30 -8.40 -14.61 -0.01
N PRO A 31 -7.29 -14.09 0.55
CA PRO A 31 -5.98 -14.70 0.31
C PRO A 31 -5.97 -16.17 0.74
N GLU A 32 -5.70 -17.08 -0.21
CA GLU A 32 -5.64 -18.52 0.08
C GLU A 32 -4.32 -18.94 0.78
N ALA A 33 -3.31 -18.07 0.74
CA ALA A 33 -2.00 -18.29 1.37
C ALA A 33 -1.35 -16.95 1.73
N PHE A 34 -0.54 -16.95 2.79
CA PHE A 34 0.21 -15.78 3.25
C PHE A 34 1.71 -15.92 2.95
N PRO A 35 2.41 -14.83 2.61
CA PRO A 35 3.86 -14.85 2.49
C PRO A 35 4.49 -15.19 3.84
N GLU A 36 5.70 -15.73 3.80
CA GLU A 36 6.53 -15.82 5.00
C GLU A 36 6.73 -14.42 5.57
N SER A 37 6.56 -14.26 6.88
CA SER A 37 6.62 -12.97 7.54
C SER A 37 7.35 -13.09 8.86
N SER A 38 7.96 -12.00 9.32
CA SER A 38 8.40 -11.91 10.72
C SER A 38 7.23 -12.04 11.71
N ARG A 39 6.01 -11.77 11.25
CA ARG A 39 4.76 -11.91 12.01
C ARG A 39 3.76 -12.75 11.20
N PRO A 40 3.81 -14.09 11.31
CA PRO A 40 2.92 -14.96 10.55
C PRO A 40 1.45 -14.72 10.93
N TYR A 41 0.57 -14.88 9.93
CA TYR A 41 -0.88 -14.88 10.12
C TYR A 41 -1.30 -16.21 10.72
N LEU A 42 -2.05 -16.15 11.82
CA LEU A 42 -2.85 -17.26 12.33
C LEU A 42 -4.25 -17.22 11.70
N TYR A 43 -4.71 -16.02 11.37
CA TYR A 43 -6.02 -15.75 10.82
C TYR A 43 -6.03 -14.46 10.00
N PHE A 44 -6.83 -14.41 8.94
CA PHE A 44 -7.13 -13.20 8.18
C PHE A 44 -8.47 -13.34 7.47
N GLN A 45 -9.31 -12.32 7.56
CA GLN A 45 -10.60 -12.24 6.90
C GLN A 45 -10.83 -10.81 6.39
N SER A 46 -10.81 -10.64 5.08
CA SER A 46 -11.01 -9.33 4.41
C SER A 46 -12.41 -9.09 3.83
N PHE A 47 -13.33 -10.04 4.02
CA PHE A 47 -14.69 -10.09 3.43
C PHE A 47 -14.81 -10.12 1.89
N ASP A 48 -13.74 -9.86 1.14
CA ASP A 48 -13.70 -9.85 -0.34
C ASP A 48 -14.25 -11.10 -1.03
N GLY A 49 -13.94 -12.29 -0.52
CA GLY A 49 -14.46 -13.56 -1.06
C GLY A 49 -15.90 -13.91 -0.70
N VAL A 50 -16.67 -13.02 -0.04
CA VAL A 50 -18.09 -13.26 0.24
C VAL A 50 -18.90 -13.03 -1.05
N ASP A 51 -19.71 -14.03 -1.44
CA ASP A 51 -20.60 -13.96 -2.60
C ASP A 51 -21.62 -12.84 -2.43
N ASN A 52 -21.50 -11.78 -3.25
CA ASN A 52 -22.34 -10.59 -3.12
C ASN A 52 -22.87 -10.07 -4.48
N PRO A 53 -23.68 -10.87 -5.21
CA PRO A 53 -24.15 -10.50 -6.55
C PRO A 53 -25.10 -9.28 -6.57
N ALA A 54 -25.60 -8.86 -5.39
CA ALA A 54 -26.47 -7.70 -5.24
C ALA A 54 -25.76 -6.48 -4.64
N HIS A 55 -24.45 -6.57 -4.39
CA HIS A 55 -23.63 -5.57 -3.68
C HIS A 55 -24.05 -5.27 -2.23
N PHE A 56 -25.02 -6.02 -1.71
CA PHE A 56 -25.44 -6.05 -0.31
C PHE A 56 -25.85 -7.48 0.04
N THR A 57 -25.22 -8.06 1.06
CA THR A 57 -25.59 -9.37 1.56
C THR A 57 -25.49 -9.44 3.08
N HIS A 58 -26.37 -10.24 3.70
CA HIS A 58 -26.25 -10.59 5.13
C HIS A 58 -25.55 -11.92 5.34
N ASP A 59 -25.17 -12.60 4.25
CA ASP A 59 -24.28 -13.74 4.31
C ASP A 59 -22.93 -13.26 4.81
N LEU A 60 -22.41 -13.95 5.82
CA LEU A 60 -21.09 -13.71 6.39
C LEU A 60 -20.12 -14.77 5.85
N PRO A 61 -18.80 -14.58 6.04
CA PRO A 61 -17.82 -15.61 5.69
C PRO A 61 -18.13 -16.95 6.36
N GLU A 62 -17.63 -18.04 5.78
CA GLU A 62 -17.90 -19.39 6.30
C GLU A 62 -17.52 -19.50 7.79
N GLY A 63 -18.46 -19.98 8.61
CA GLY A 63 -18.26 -20.14 10.05
C GLY A 63 -18.50 -18.88 10.90
N TRP A 64 -18.56 -17.69 10.29
CA TRP A 64 -19.05 -16.50 10.98
C TRP A 64 -20.54 -16.61 11.27
N SER A 65 -20.97 -15.88 12.30
CA SER A 65 -22.39 -15.78 12.64
C SER A 65 -22.75 -14.36 13.03
N GLN A 66 -24.02 -14.00 12.86
CA GLN A 66 -24.57 -12.78 13.43
C GLN A 66 -25.89 -13.02 14.16
N HIS A 67 -26.14 -12.17 15.15
CA HIS A 67 -27.37 -12.09 15.90
C HIS A 67 -27.86 -10.64 15.93
N VAL A 68 -29.17 -10.46 15.76
CA VAL A 68 -29.82 -9.15 15.77
C VAL A 68 -31.06 -9.22 16.65
N ASP A 69 -31.15 -8.30 17.60
CA ASP A 69 -32.24 -8.18 18.56
C ASP A 69 -32.90 -6.79 18.50
N GLY A 70 -34.16 -6.74 18.90
CA GLY A 70 -34.92 -5.49 19.10
C GLY A 70 -35.41 -4.80 17.81
N VAL A 71 -35.19 -5.40 16.65
CA VAL A 71 -35.65 -4.90 15.34
C VAL A 71 -37.00 -5.52 14.95
N THR A 72 -38.06 -4.72 14.90
CA THR A 72 -39.41 -5.15 14.42
C THR A 72 -39.96 -4.31 13.27
N SER A 73 -39.21 -3.28 12.86
CA SER A 73 -39.48 -2.34 11.78
C SER A 73 -38.18 -1.95 11.07
N GLY A 74 -38.24 -1.11 10.04
CA GLY A 74 -37.05 -0.61 9.34
C GLY A 74 -36.80 -1.25 7.98
N GLU A 75 -35.64 -0.97 7.40
CA GLU A 75 -35.24 -1.42 6.06
C GLU A 75 -34.47 -2.73 6.12
N ALA A 76 -34.99 -3.80 5.49
CA ALA A 76 -34.37 -5.12 5.58
C ALA A 76 -32.87 -5.16 5.22
N ARG A 77 -32.39 -4.28 4.32
CA ARG A 77 -30.97 -4.16 3.93
C ARG A 77 -30.03 -3.85 5.10
N TRP A 78 -30.51 -3.12 6.10
CA TRP A 78 -29.72 -2.63 7.23
C TRP A 78 -30.06 -3.35 8.54
N ASN A 79 -30.75 -4.49 8.45
CA ASN A 79 -31.12 -5.31 9.60
C ASN A 79 -29.93 -6.17 10.06
N GLY A 80 -29.06 -5.57 10.87
CA GLY A 80 -27.82 -6.19 11.34
C GLY A 80 -26.62 -5.85 10.48
N TRP A 81 -25.62 -6.71 10.51
CA TRP A 81 -24.40 -6.56 9.71
C TRP A 81 -24.68 -6.95 8.25
N THR A 82 -24.19 -6.14 7.33
CA THR A 82 -24.29 -6.34 5.88
C THR A 82 -22.90 -6.20 5.26
N ILE A 83 -22.56 -7.07 4.31
CA ILE A 83 -21.33 -6.97 3.52
C ILE A 83 -21.64 -6.16 2.26
N SER A 84 -20.86 -5.11 2.02
CA SER A 84 -20.94 -4.23 0.85
C SER A 84 -19.59 -3.56 0.61
N ASP A 85 -19.51 -2.70 -0.40
CA ASP A 85 -18.33 -1.90 -0.72
C ASP A 85 -18.61 -0.40 -0.57
N LEU A 86 -17.54 0.40 -0.54
CA LEU A 86 -17.62 1.84 -0.31
C LEU A 86 -18.51 2.56 -1.34
N ARG A 87 -18.44 2.13 -2.61
CA ARG A 87 -19.21 2.74 -3.70
C ARG A 87 -20.70 2.49 -3.53
N HIS A 88 -21.10 1.26 -3.22
CA HIS A 88 -22.51 0.93 -3.04
C HIS A 88 -23.05 1.45 -1.72
N TRP A 89 -22.26 1.47 -0.66
CA TRP A 89 -22.65 2.04 0.63
C TRP A 89 -22.95 3.54 0.51
N THR A 90 -22.04 4.31 -0.10
CA THR A 90 -22.21 5.75 -0.32
C THR A 90 -23.34 6.04 -1.31
N TRP A 91 -23.51 5.22 -2.35
CA TRP A 91 -24.66 5.35 -3.25
C TRP A 91 -26.00 5.13 -2.54
N ALA A 92 -26.08 4.16 -1.64
CA ALA A 92 -27.31 3.83 -0.92
C ALA A 92 -27.63 4.84 0.21
N SER A 93 -26.61 5.47 0.80
CA SER A 93 -26.72 6.18 2.07
C SER A 93 -26.34 7.67 2.02
N GLY A 94 -25.74 8.11 0.90
CA GLY A 94 -24.97 9.35 0.82
C GLY A 94 -23.52 9.16 1.28
N THR A 95 -22.64 10.08 0.92
CA THR A 95 -21.25 10.13 1.40
C THR A 95 -21.23 10.39 2.91
N ASP A 96 -21.58 11.60 3.38
CA ASP A 96 -21.67 11.95 4.81
C ASP A 96 -20.50 11.33 5.58
N GLU A 97 -19.27 11.56 5.12
CA GLU A 97 -17.99 11.08 5.66
C GLU A 97 -17.71 9.56 5.54
N ARG A 98 -18.60 8.74 5.00
CA ARG A 98 -18.40 7.27 4.85
C ARG A 98 -17.21 6.93 3.95
N HIS A 99 -16.97 7.74 2.92
CA HIS A 99 -15.85 7.58 1.99
C HIS A 99 -14.48 7.90 2.62
N PHE A 100 -14.44 8.40 3.86
CA PHE A 100 -13.19 8.54 4.58
C PHE A 100 -12.57 7.19 4.94
N PHE A 101 -13.31 6.07 4.82
CA PHE A 101 -12.80 4.72 5.09
C PHE A 101 -11.82 4.21 4.04
N THR A 102 -10.63 4.80 4.00
CA THR A 102 -9.53 4.42 3.10
C THR A 102 -8.73 3.20 3.57
N GLN A 103 -8.98 2.69 4.78
CA GLN A 103 -8.38 1.44 5.25
C GLN A 103 -9.12 0.20 4.73
N GLY A 104 -10.40 0.36 4.35
CA GLY A 104 -11.19 -0.71 3.78
C GLY A 104 -10.79 -0.97 2.32
N HIS A 105 -10.87 -2.22 1.89
CA HIS A 105 -10.62 -2.62 0.52
C HIS A 105 -11.79 -3.47 0.00
N ASP A 106 -12.24 -3.21 -1.22
CA ASP A 106 -13.40 -3.86 -1.83
C ASP A 106 -14.58 -4.07 -0.89
N GLN A 107 -14.77 -5.27 -0.34
CA GLN A 107 -15.93 -5.59 0.49
C GLN A 107 -15.59 -5.54 1.98
N PHE A 108 -16.49 -4.99 2.80
CA PHE A 108 -16.33 -4.94 4.25
C PHE A 108 -17.68 -5.05 4.97
N ALA A 109 -17.63 -5.35 6.27
CA ALA A 109 -18.82 -5.50 7.09
C ALA A 109 -19.30 -4.14 7.60
N ILE A 110 -20.59 -3.83 7.41
CA ILE A 110 -21.20 -2.54 7.71
C ILE A 110 -22.43 -2.76 8.58
N ILE A 111 -22.60 -1.88 9.56
CA ILE A 111 -23.87 -1.65 10.23
C ILE A 111 -24.19 -0.15 10.18
N ASP A 112 -25.35 0.21 9.63
CA ASP A 112 -25.78 1.59 9.44
C ASP A 112 -27.15 1.82 10.08
N SER A 113 -27.13 2.23 11.35
CA SER A 113 -28.35 2.40 12.14
C SER A 113 -29.22 3.56 11.63
N LYS A 114 -28.64 4.53 10.91
CA LYS A 114 -29.34 5.70 10.37
C LYS A 114 -30.23 5.27 9.22
N GLN A 115 -29.68 4.42 8.34
CA GLN A 115 -30.42 3.90 7.19
C GLN A 115 -31.36 2.76 7.55
N GLN A 116 -31.19 2.13 8.72
CA GLN A 116 -32.13 1.14 9.23
C GLN A 116 -33.53 1.72 9.49
N ARG A 117 -33.65 3.02 9.81
CA ARG A 117 -34.92 3.77 9.92
C ARG A 117 -35.97 3.07 10.81
N LEU A 118 -35.52 2.65 12.00
CA LEU A 118 -36.37 2.02 13.01
C LEU A 118 -37.47 2.95 13.50
N SER A 119 -38.59 2.35 13.95
CA SER A 119 -39.57 3.09 14.74
C SER A 119 -39.03 3.49 16.11
N GLU A 120 -39.58 4.53 16.74
CA GLU A 120 -39.08 5.10 18.01
C GLU A 120 -38.97 4.10 19.18
N ARG A 121 -39.69 2.97 19.14
CA ARG A 121 -39.70 1.96 20.21
C ARG A 121 -38.79 0.78 19.96
N ASP A 122 -38.27 0.65 18.75
CA ASP A 122 -37.32 -0.39 18.39
C ASP A 122 -35.90 0.07 18.74
N SER A 123 -34.99 -0.89 18.83
CA SER A 123 -33.55 -0.63 18.95
C SER A 123 -32.82 -1.82 18.36
N MET A 124 -31.72 -1.59 17.66
CA MET A 124 -30.89 -2.62 17.08
C MET A 124 -29.69 -2.87 17.98
N ASP A 125 -29.70 -4.05 18.59
CA ASP A 125 -28.50 -4.68 19.13
C ASP A 125 -28.08 -5.74 18.13
N ALA A 126 -26.91 -5.56 17.51
CA ALA A 126 -26.40 -6.49 16.51
C ALA A 126 -24.97 -6.89 16.83
N ARG A 127 -24.70 -8.20 16.74
CA ARG A 127 -23.37 -8.77 16.96
C ARG A 127 -23.02 -9.67 15.79
N MET A 128 -21.82 -9.51 15.23
CA MET A 128 -21.19 -10.56 14.42
C MET A 128 -20.03 -11.19 15.21
N THR A 129 -19.77 -12.47 14.96
CA THR A 129 -18.72 -13.24 15.64
C THR A 129 -18.01 -14.12 14.64
N THR A 130 -16.69 -14.13 14.70
CA THR A 130 -15.82 -14.98 13.86
C THR A 130 -16.13 -16.45 14.09
N GLU A 131 -15.75 -17.30 13.13
CA GLU A 131 -15.47 -18.71 13.38
C GLU A 131 -14.39 -18.87 14.47
N PRO A 132 -14.29 -20.06 15.08
CA PRO A 132 -13.19 -20.37 16.00
C PRO A 132 -11.83 -20.30 15.29
N ILE A 133 -10.96 -19.41 15.77
CA ILE A 133 -9.61 -19.18 15.29
C ILE A 133 -8.65 -20.07 16.08
N ASP A 134 -7.81 -20.85 15.39
CA ASP A 134 -6.81 -21.69 16.05
C ASP A 134 -5.68 -20.84 16.66
N VAL A 135 -5.55 -20.91 17.98
CA VAL A 135 -4.49 -20.28 18.77
C VAL A 135 -3.69 -21.32 19.57
N SER A 136 -3.79 -22.58 19.20
CA SER A 136 -3.13 -23.69 19.89
C SER A 136 -1.62 -23.47 19.99
N GLY A 137 -1.12 -23.56 21.23
CA GLY A 137 0.31 -23.40 21.51
C GLY A 137 0.82 -21.95 21.53
N GLN A 138 -0.06 -20.96 21.29
CA GLN A 138 0.27 -19.56 21.48
C GLN A 138 0.12 -19.19 22.95
N SER A 139 1.05 -18.37 23.48
CA SER A 139 0.88 -17.71 24.78
C SER A 139 0.38 -16.28 24.65
N LYS A 140 0.56 -15.69 23.47
CA LYS A 140 0.14 -14.33 23.11
C LYS A 140 -0.20 -14.27 21.63
N VAL A 141 -1.17 -13.44 21.29
CA VAL A 141 -1.53 -13.09 19.91
C VAL A 141 -1.76 -11.59 19.79
N ALA A 142 -1.71 -11.07 18.58
CA ALA A 142 -2.16 -9.72 18.26
C ALA A 142 -3.45 -9.81 17.43
N LEU A 143 -4.52 -9.16 17.90
CA LEU A 143 -5.73 -8.90 17.14
C LEU A 143 -5.55 -7.57 16.39
N GLU A 144 -5.71 -7.61 15.07
CA GLU A 144 -5.67 -6.46 14.17
C GLU A 144 -6.95 -6.39 13.34
N PHE A 145 -7.45 -5.20 13.05
CA PHE A 145 -8.54 -4.98 12.11
C PHE A 145 -8.62 -3.50 11.73
N ASP A 146 -9.24 -3.22 10.59
CA ASP A 146 -9.52 -1.87 10.14
C ASP A 146 -10.97 -1.50 10.43
N GLN A 147 -11.22 -0.24 10.80
CA GLN A 147 -12.57 0.21 11.09
C GLN A 147 -12.84 1.66 10.74
N HIS A 148 -14.13 1.96 10.60
CA HIS A 148 -14.64 3.32 10.45
C HIS A 148 -15.96 3.48 11.20
N TYR A 149 -15.89 4.19 12.31
CA TYR A 149 -16.99 4.34 13.25
C TYR A 149 -17.40 5.80 13.43
N ARG A 150 -18.70 6.06 13.30
CA ARG A 150 -19.32 7.32 13.67
C ARG A 150 -20.29 7.09 14.83
N GLN A 151 -20.11 7.86 15.89
CA GLN A 151 -20.85 7.73 17.13
C GLN A 151 -22.25 8.33 17.01
N GLY A 152 -23.26 7.55 17.39
CA GLY A 152 -24.64 8.01 17.54
C GLY A 152 -24.91 8.82 18.81
N LYS A 153 -26.19 8.96 19.16
CA LYS A 153 -26.61 9.60 20.41
C LYS A 153 -26.18 8.80 21.64
N LYS A 154 -26.23 9.45 22.79
CA LYS A 154 -25.91 8.82 24.09
C LYS A 154 -26.76 7.57 24.30
N GLY A 155 -26.10 6.44 24.51
CA GLY A 155 -26.72 5.13 24.71
C GLY A 155 -26.27 4.12 23.68
N GLN A 156 -25.98 4.56 22.46
CA GLN A 156 -25.35 3.74 21.43
C GLN A 156 -23.88 3.49 21.80
N THR A 157 -23.41 2.26 21.63
CA THR A 157 -22.01 1.87 21.89
C THR A 157 -21.61 0.77 20.92
N ALA A 158 -20.37 0.81 20.42
CA ALA A 158 -19.75 -0.32 19.73
C ALA A 158 -18.70 -0.99 20.62
N LEU A 159 -18.64 -2.33 20.59
CA LEU A 159 -17.75 -3.14 21.42
C LEU A 159 -17.01 -4.16 20.57
N VAL A 160 -15.74 -4.36 20.88
CA VAL A 160 -14.96 -5.52 20.43
C VAL A 160 -14.68 -6.38 21.65
N ALA A 161 -15.00 -7.66 21.56
CA ALA A 161 -14.78 -8.61 22.65
C ALA A 161 -14.13 -9.90 22.14
N VAL A 162 -13.32 -10.54 22.99
CA VAL A 162 -12.59 -11.76 22.68
C VAL A 162 -12.91 -12.85 23.70
N GLY A 163 -13.25 -14.04 23.22
CA GLY A 163 -13.46 -15.24 24.05
C GLY A 163 -12.51 -16.37 23.65
N PHE A 164 -12.15 -17.22 24.61
CA PHE A 164 -11.32 -18.40 24.40
C PHE A 164 -12.09 -19.68 24.76
N ASP A 165 -11.99 -20.71 23.91
CA ASP A 165 -12.65 -22.03 24.06
C ASP A 165 -14.13 -21.97 24.47
N GLY A 166 -14.87 -20.98 23.93
CA GLY A 166 -16.28 -20.76 24.25
C GLY A 166 -16.58 -20.22 25.65
N GLY A 167 -15.56 -19.73 26.36
CA GLY A 167 -15.70 -19.00 27.62
C GLY A 167 -16.34 -17.62 27.47
N GLU A 168 -16.61 -16.96 28.60
CA GLU A 168 -17.18 -15.60 28.62
C GLU A 168 -16.23 -14.60 27.94
N PRO A 169 -16.67 -13.88 26.89
CA PRO A 169 -15.83 -12.91 26.20
C PRO A 169 -15.45 -11.70 27.07
N GLU A 170 -14.20 -11.25 26.96
CA GLU A 170 -13.69 -10.02 27.55
C GLU A 170 -13.74 -8.88 26.53
N VAL A 171 -14.19 -7.68 26.95
CA VAL A 171 -14.20 -6.49 26.09
C VAL A 171 -12.79 -5.93 25.97
N VAL A 172 -12.26 -5.89 24.76
CA VAL A 172 -10.92 -5.36 24.44
C VAL A 172 -10.97 -3.92 23.94
N ASP A 173 -12.08 -3.50 23.33
CA ASP A 173 -12.31 -2.10 22.95
C ASP A 173 -13.79 -1.70 23.09
N LYS A 174 -14.00 -0.42 23.37
CA LYS A 174 -15.32 0.21 23.49
C LYS A 174 -15.31 1.59 22.85
N LEU A 175 -16.11 1.74 21.81
CA LEU A 175 -16.27 2.99 21.08
C LEU A 175 -17.49 3.75 21.61
N THR A 176 -17.25 5.00 22.02
CA THR A 176 -18.28 5.95 22.46
C THR A 176 -18.11 7.35 21.84
N SER A 177 -17.26 7.47 20.83
CA SER A 177 -16.94 8.69 20.07
C SER A 177 -16.46 8.30 18.68
N ASP A 178 -16.48 9.24 17.74
CA ASP A 178 -16.03 9.02 16.37
C ASP A 178 -14.60 8.47 16.35
N ARG A 179 -14.39 7.47 15.49
CA ARG A 179 -13.08 6.91 15.16
C ARG A 179 -13.09 6.55 13.69
N TYR A 180 -12.74 7.52 12.87
CA TYR A 180 -12.73 7.36 11.42
C TYR A 180 -11.45 6.66 10.96
N SER A 181 -11.63 5.72 10.03
CA SER A 181 -10.58 5.06 9.23
C SER A 181 -9.31 4.79 10.02
N SER A 182 -9.40 3.82 10.93
CA SER A 182 -8.31 3.44 11.83
C SER A 182 -7.95 1.98 11.66
N HIS A 183 -6.66 1.71 11.84
CA HIS A 183 -6.13 0.37 12.05
C HIS A 183 -5.97 0.14 13.55
N GLU A 184 -6.53 -0.95 14.05
CA GLU A 184 -6.47 -1.30 15.47
C GLU A 184 -5.46 -2.42 15.72
N TYR A 185 -4.77 -2.36 16.86
CA TYR A 185 -3.80 -3.38 17.27
C TYR A 185 -3.92 -3.65 18.78
N PHE A 186 -4.24 -4.90 19.15
CA PHE A 186 -4.36 -5.33 20.54
C PHE A 186 -3.52 -6.57 20.80
N GLU A 187 -2.56 -6.49 21.74
CA GLU A 187 -1.86 -7.67 22.24
C GLU A 187 -2.70 -8.35 23.33
N LEU A 188 -2.95 -9.64 23.14
CA LEU A 188 -3.81 -10.43 24.00
C LEU A 188 -3.03 -11.63 24.55
N ASP A 189 -3.13 -11.83 25.87
CA ASP A 189 -2.64 -13.04 26.51
C ASP A 189 -3.59 -14.21 26.18
N VAL A 190 -3.04 -15.32 25.71
CA VAL A 190 -3.80 -16.55 25.47
C VAL A 190 -3.79 -17.38 26.76
N PRO A 191 -4.97 -17.73 27.33
CA PRO A 191 -5.03 -18.54 28.53
C PRO A 191 -4.30 -19.88 28.37
N GLU A 192 -3.68 -20.38 29.45
CA GLU A 192 -2.92 -21.63 29.40
C GLU A 192 -3.79 -22.80 28.93
N GLY A 193 -3.34 -23.45 27.86
CA GLY A 193 -4.04 -24.60 27.25
C GLY A 193 -5.20 -24.23 26.34
N ALA A 194 -5.47 -22.93 26.13
CA ALA A 194 -6.49 -22.51 25.18
C ALA A 194 -6.13 -22.90 23.75
N THR A 195 -7.13 -23.32 22.98
CA THR A 195 -6.93 -23.81 21.61
C THR A 195 -7.63 -22.96 20.57
N THR A 196 -8.74 -22.33 20.95
CA THR A 196 -9.54 -21.52 20.05
C THR A 196 -9.83 -20.14 20.63
N MET A 197 -9.84 -19.13 19.76
CA MET A 197 -10.20 -17.75 20.04
C MET A 197 -11.37 -17.36 19.14
N GLN A 198 -12.27 -16.50 19.61
CA GLN A 198 -13.29 -15.85 18.79
C GLN A 198 -13.35 -14.36 19.07
N VAL A 199 -13.62 -13.57 18.05
CA VAL A 199 -13.78 -12.11 18.14
C VAL A 199 -15.23 -11.76 17.86
N ALA A 200 -15.81 -10.90 18.69
CA ALA A 200 -17.18 -10.41 18.55
C ALA A 200 -17.19 -8.88 18.38
N PHE A 201 -17.84 -8.42 17.31
CA PHE A 201 -18.09 -7.02 17.03
C PHE A 201 -19.56 -6.73 17.29
N SER A 202 -19.86 -5.94 18.33
CA SER A 202 -21.24 -5.64 18.76
C SER A 202 -21.56 -4.16 18.63
N TYR A 203 -22.61 -3.82 17.90
CA TYR A 203 -23.21 -2.49 17.85
C TYR A 203 -24.50 -2.53 18.68
N LEU A 204 -24.52 -1.77 19.78
CA LEU A 204 -25.57 -1.83 20.79
C LEU A 204 -26.31 -0.51 20.88
N GLY A 205 -27.62 -0.58 21.11
CA GLY A 205 -28.50 0.55 21.38
C GLY A 205 -28.81 1.40 20.15
N GLY A 206 -28.67 0.86 18.93
CA GLY A 206 -28.85 1.61 17.70
C GLY A 206 -30.31 1.97 17.42
N ASN A 207 -30.62 3.24 17.19
CA ASN A 207 -31.87 3.68 16.56
C ASN A 207 -31.69 5.09 16.02
N ASP A 208 -31.66 5.28 14.70
CA ASP A 208 -31.35 6.59 14.09
C ASP A 208 -30.01 7.17 14.59
N ASP A 209 -29.07 6.26 14.86
CA ASP A 209 -27.65 6.53 15.12
C ASP A 209 -26.85 6.39 13.84
N TYR A 210 -25.54 6.60 13.84
CA TYR A 210 -24.74 6.54 12.61
C TYR A 210 -24.33 5.09 12.26
N TRP A 211 -23.02 4.80 12.13
CA TRP A 211 -22.57 3.54 11.55
C TRP A 211 -21.26 3.02 12.14
N TRP A 212 -20.99 1.77 11.81
CA TRP A 212 -19.69 1.14 11.99
C TRP A 212 -19.38 0.26 10.78
N ALA A 213 -18.19 0.42 10.20
CA ALA A 213 -17.62 -0.50 9.23
C ALA A 213 -16.38 -1.19 9.84
N VAL A 214 -16.18 -2.47 9.50
CA VAL A 214 -15.07 -3.32 9.94
C VAL A 214 -14.54 -4.12 8.75
N ASP A 215 -13.22 -4.16 8.61
CA ASP A 215 -12.52 -4.88 7.55
C ASP A 215 -11.20 -5.50 8.05
N ASN A 216 -10.57 -6.35 7.23
CA ASN A 216 -9.22 -6.89 7.40
C ASN A 216 -8.94 -7.49 8.78
N VAL A 217 -9.88 -8.29 9.31
CA VAL A 217 -9.77 -8.89 10.65
C VAL A 217 -8.67 -9.95 10.65
N ALA A 218 -7.62 -9.74 11.43
CA ALA A 218 -6.45 -10.59 11.48
C ALA A 218 -6.09 -11.00 12.91
N VAL A 219 -5.56 -12.22 13.06
CA VAL A 219 -4.85 -12.66 14.26
C VAL A 219 -3.45 -13.08 13.86
N ARG A 220 -2.44 -12.49 14.48
CA ARG A 220 -1.03 -12.66 14.14
C ARG A 220 -0.18 -12.88 15.38
N ALA A 221 1.08 -13.26 15.18
CA ALA A 221 2.07 -13.10 16.25
C ALA A 221 2.21 -11.60 16.62
N PRO A 222 2.33 -11.23 17.90
CA PRO A 222 2.58 -9.84 18.28
C PRO A 222 3.96 -9.39 17.82
N PHE A 223 4.16 -8.08 17.73
CA PHE A 223 5.49 -7.52 17.51
C PHE A 223 6.41 -7.90 18.69
N THR A 224 7.64 -8.32 18.38
CA THR A 224 8.67 -8.50 19.41
C THR A 224 9.14 -7.14 19.93
N GLN A 225 9.89 -7.14 21.04
CA GLN A 225 10.61 -5.94 21.46
C GLN A 225 11.53 -5.49 20.31
N VAL A 226 11.40 -4.23 19.90
CA VAL A 226 12.25 -3.64 18.86
C VAL A 226 13.70 -3.64 19.32
N ALA A 227 14.63 -3.87 18.40
CA ALA A 227 16.06 -3.74 18.70
C ALA A 227 16.39 -2.30 19.12
N GLU A 228 17.43 -2.14 19.94
CA GLU A 228 17.82 -0.81 20.44
C GLU A 228 18.31 0.12 19.31
N GLU A 229 18.99 -0.44 18.31
CA GLU A 229 19.57 0.31 17.21
C GLU A 229 18.97 -0.17 15.87
N PRO A 230 18.49 0.75 15.01
CA PRO A 230 18.09 0.42 13.65
C PRO A 230 19.30 0.13 12.75
N ASN A 231 19.11 -0.69 11.73
CA ASN A 231 20.12 -0.97 10.71
C ASN A 231 20.34 0.25 9.80
N THR A 232 19.27 0.98 9.51
CA THR A 232 19.26 2.16 8.65
C THR A 232 18.23 3.16 9.15
N VAL A 233 18.54 4.45 9.07
CA VAL A 233 17.58 5.53 9.33
C VAL A 233 17.49 6.41 8.09
N ILE A 234 16.28 6.66 7.61
CA ILE A 234 16.00 7.51 6.45
C ILE A 234 15.07 8.63 6.91
N ASP A 235 15.47 9.87 6.71
CA ASP A 235 14.60 11.01 6.97
C ASP A 235 13.81 11.31 5.68
N VAL A 236 12.51 11.60 5.80
CA VAL A 236 11.62 11.84 4.65
C VAL A 236 10.83 13.11 4.91
N ILE A 237 10.91 14.06 3.99
CA ILE A 237 10.10 15.28 3.98
C ILE A 237 9.44 15.44 2.61
N SER A 238 8.44 16.30 2.52
CA SER A 238 7.76 16.62 1.26
C SER A 238 7.21 18.04 1.29
N ASP A 239 6.90 18.58 0.11
CA ASP A 239 6.14 19.83 -0.04
C ASP A 239 6.74 21.02 0.72
N PRO A 240 8.07 21.30 0.64
CA PRO A 240 8.62 22.55 1.17
C PRO A 240 8.18 23.77 0.36
N GLN A 241 7.90 23.60 -0.94
CA GLN A 241 7.39 24.65 -1.84
C GLN A 241 8.11 26.00 -1.66
N ASP A 242 7.38 27.11 -1.44
CA ASP A 242 7.94 28.45 -1.26
C ASP A 242 8.37 28.77 0.20
N ASP A 243 8.51 27.76 1.08
CA ASP A 243 8.91 27.94 2.48
C ASP A 243 10.33 27.44 2.80
N PRO A 244 11.37 28.24 2.51
CA PRO A 244 12.75 27.88 2.81
C PRO A 244 13.07 27.89 4.30
N GLU A 245 12.31 28.60 5.15
CA GLU A 245 12.63 28.69 6.56
C GLU A 245 12.18 27.43 7.30
N ASP A 246 11.01 26.91 6.95
CA ASP A 246 10.51 25.65 7.51
C ASP A 246 11.27 24.45 7.00
N TYR A 247 11.66 24.45 5.72
CA TYR A 247 12.62 23.47 5.20
C TYR A 247 13.91 23.48 6.04
N LYS A 248 14.53 24.65 6.25
CA LYS A 248 15.76 24.76 7.03
C LYS A 248 15.56 24.34 8.49
N LEU A 249 14.42 24.66 9.10
CA LEU A 249 14.07 24.24 10.45
C LEU A 249 13.99 22.71 10.54
N ALA A 250 13.24 22.08 9.64
CA ALA A 250 13.09 20.62 9.58
C ALA A 250 14.45 19.94 9.43
N ILE A 251 15.29 20.36 8.48
CA ILE A 251 16.63 19.77 8.29
C ILE A 251 17.50 19.93 9.53
N ARG A 252 17.53 21.11 10.17
CA ARG A 252 18.31 21.31 11.40
C ARG A 252 17.85 20.39 12.53
N ARG A 253 16.53 20.18 12.67
CA ARG A 253 15.95 19.32 13.70
C ARG A 253 16.22 17.84 13.42
N LEU A 254 16.12 17.40 12.17
CA LEU A 254 16.50 16.06 11.74
C LEU A 254 17.99 15.80 11.99
N ASN A 255 18.87 16.71 11.57
CA ASN A 255 20.31 16.65 11.86
C ASN A 255 20.60 16.66 13.36
N ALA A 256 19.78 17.30 14.20
CA ALA A 256 19.98 17.32 15.65
C ALA A 256 19.65 15.99 16.34
N MET A 257 18.93 15.08 15.68
CA MET A 257 18.49 13.84 16.32
C MET A 257 19.67 12.92 16.67
N PRO A 258 19.56 12.12 17.76
CA PRO A 258 20.65 11.26 18.22
C PRO A 258 21.04 10.17 17.20
N GLU A 259 20.05 9.43 16.70
CA GLU A 259 20.22 8.45 15.62
C GLU A 259 20.38 9.21 14.30
N LYS A 260 21.58 9.21 13.71
CA LYS A 260 21.85 9.92 12.45
C LYS A 260 21.25 9.16 11.27
N ALA A 261 20.59 9.90 10.39
CA ALA A 261 20.05 9.33 9.16
C ALA A 261 21.15 9.10 8.11
N SER A 262 21.00 7.99 7.39
CA SER A 262 21.86 7.57 6.28
C SER A 262 21.48 8.24 4.97
N ALA A 263 20.25 8.74 4.84
CA ALA A 263 19.77 9.50 3.69
C ALA A 263 18.62 10.44 4.05
N LEU A 264 18.39 11.44 3.19
CA LEU A 264 17.18 12.24 3.16
C LEU A 264 16.42 11.99 1.85
N VAL A 265 15.12 11.74 1.94
CA VAL A 265 14.22 11.76 0.79
C VAL A 265 13.40 13.05 0.81
N ILE A 266 13.36 13.76 -0.31
CA ILE A 266 12.45 14.91 -0.50
C ILE A 266 11.42 14.48 -1.54
N ASN A 267 10.23 14.10 -1.07
CA ASN A 267 9.23 13.39 -1.86
C ASN A 267 8.31 14.34 -2.65
N GLY A 268 8.90 15.25 -3.42
CA GLY A 268 8.23 16.10 -4.40
C GLY A 268 7.80 17.47 -3.86
N ASP A 269 7.40 18.35 -4.78
CA ASP A 269 7.04 19.75 -4.53
C ASP A 269 8.12 20.52 -3.73
N LEU A 270 9.37 20.30 -4.16
CA LEU A 270 10.58 20.99 -3.70
C LEU A 270 10.49 22.51 -3.93
N VAL A 271 9.72 22.92 -4.93
CA VAL A 271 9.49 24.30 -5.35
C VAL A 271 8.00 24.58 -5.47
N ASP A 272 7.56 25.83 -5.31
CA ASP A 272 6.15 26.21 -5.50
C ASP A 272 5.74 26.29 -6.98
N ASN A 273 6.70 26.47 -7.87
CA ASN A 273 6.49 26.25 -9.30
C ASN A 273 7.83 25.96 -9.96
N GLY A 274 7.79 25.42 -11.17
CA GLY A 274 8.97 24.93 -11.85
C GLY A 274 9.94 26.02 -12.31
N SER A 275 9.69 27.31 -12.05
CA SER A 275 10.53 28.43 -12.53
C SER A 275 11.96 28.40 -11.97
N GLN A 276 12.89 28.99 -12.72
CA GLN A 276 14.29 29.09 -12.28
C GLN A 276 14.47 29.86 -10.96
N GLU A 277 13.63 30.87 -10.70
CA GLU A 277 13.68 31.66 -9.45
C GLU A 277 13.35 30.80 -8.22
N GLN A 278 12.29 30.00 -8.32
CA GLN A 278 11.90 29.08 -7.26
C GLN A 278 12.98 28.03 -6.99
N TRP A 279 13.57 27.46 -8.04
CA TRP A 279 14.71 26.56 -7.91
C TRP A 279 15.93 27.24 -7.26
N ASP A 280 16.24 28.48 -7.61
CA ASP A 280 17.34 29.22 -6.98
C ASP A 280 17.09 29.45 -5.48
N LYS A 281 15.84 29.73 -5.09
CA LYS A 281 15.42 29.88 -3.69
C LYS A 281 15.56 28.58 -2.91
N PHE A 282 15.03 27.48 -3.42
CA PHE A 282 15.16 26.15 -2.80
C PHE A 282 16.63 25.73 -2.66
N LEU A 283 17.43 25.87 -3.72
CA LEU A 283 18.85 25.49 -3.71
C LEU A 283 19.68 26.34 -2.74
N ALA A 284 19.31 27.62 -2.54
CA ALA A 284 19.94 28.47 -1.53
C ALA A 284 19.63 27.97 -0.11
N ALA A 285 18.38 27.61 0.17
CA ALA A 285 17.97 27.05 1.46
C ALA A 285 18.67 25.71 1.75
N ARG A 286 18.69 24.80 0.78
CA ARG A 286 19.42 23.52 0.85
C ARG A 286 20.92 23.70 1.10
N LYS A 287 21.54 24.70 0.48
CA LYS A 287 22.96 25.00 0.71
C LYS A 287 23.21 25.55 2.11
N GLU A 288 22.27 26.31 2.68
CA GLU A 288 22.37 26.89 4.01
C GLU A 288 22.16 25.85 5.12
N ALA A 289 21.21 24.93 4.92
CA ALA A 289 20.95 23.81 5.82
C ALA A 289 21.11 22.47 5.08
N PRO A 290 22.35 21.98 4.88
CA PRO A 290 22.57 20.66 4.30
C PRO A 290 22.19 19.56 5.29
N HIS A 291 21.59 18.48 4.80
CA HIS A 291 21.36 17.28 5.61
C HIS A 291 22.68 16.54 5.89
N ASP A 292 22.87 16.06 7.12
CA ASP A 292 24.15 15.52 7.61
C ASP A 292 24.59 14.24 6.87
N SER A 293 23.65 13.49 6.28
CA SER A 293 23.96 12.27 5.53
C SER A 293 24.80 12.54 4.26
N GLY A 294 24.62 13.69 3.63
CA GLY A 294 25.15 13.99 2.30
C GLY A 294 24.57 13.11 1.16
N VAL A 295 23.60 12.24 1.45
CA VAL A 295 22.92 11.35 0.49
C VAL A 295 21.46 11.73 0.43
N GLU A 296 20.97 11.99 -0.78
CA GLU A 296 19.59 12.40 -1.03
C GLU A 296 18.95 11.66 -2.20
N LEU A 297 17.64 11.45 -2.12
CA LEU A 297 16.77 11.02 -3.23
C LEU A 297 15.64 12.02 -3.37
N TRP A 298 15.39 12.52 -4.59
CA TRP A 298 14.31 13.46 -4.85
C TRP A 298 13.25 12.82 -5.74
N THR A 299 11.99 13.18 -5.52
CA THR A 299 10.89 12.86 -6.43
C THR A 299 10.36 14.14 -7.08
N ILE A 300 9.58 13.97 -8.15
CA ILE A 300 8.95 15.06 -8.91
C ILE A 300 7.49 15.09 -8.47
N GLY A 301 7.08 16.20 -7.88
CA GLY A 301 5.68 16.58 -7.70
C GLY A 301 5.15 17.44 -8.84
N ASN A 302 3.88 17.82 -8.75
CA ASN A 302 3.23 18.63 -9.77
C ASN A 302 3.81 20.04 -9.83
N HIS A 303 4.27 20.61 -8.71
CA HIS A 303 4.80 21.97 -8.68
C HIS A 303 6.14 22.10 -9.42
N GLU A 304 6.97 21.06 -9.48
CA GLU A 304 8.17 21.07 -10.36
C GLU A 304 7.82 21.29 -11.84
N MET A 305 6.59 20.92 -12.23
CA MET A 305 6.09 20.94 -13.61
C MET A 305 5.14 22.11 -13.90
N TYR A 306 4.88 22.97 -12.92
CA TYR A 306 4.04 24.17 -13.06
C TYR A 306 4.78 25.36 -13.68
N GLY A 307 4.05 26.18 -14.44
CA GLY A 307 4.54 27.40 -15.06
C GLY A 307 4.37 27.47 -16.58
N GLU A 308 4.88 28.56 -17.17
CA GLU A 308 4.74 28.84 -18.61
C GLU A 308 5.76 28.12 -19.49
N GLU A 309 6.74 27.44 -18.89
CA GLU A 309 7.78 26.71 -19.63
C GLU A 309 7.29 25.32 -20.06
N THR A 310 8.01 24.69 -20.98
CA THR A 310 7.61 23.36 -21.45
C THR A 310 7.98 22.28 -20.44
N SER A 311 7.25 21.16 -20.44
CA SER A 311 7.58 19.95 -19.68
C SER A 311 9.05 19.54 -19.79
N GLU A 312 9.65 19.69 -20.97
CA GLU A 312 11.06 19.37 -21.22
C GLU A 312 12.02 20.28 -20.45
N VAL A 313 11.70 21.57 -20.34
CA VAL A 313 12.51 22.52 -19.59
C VAL A 313 12.44 22.23 -18.09
N HIS A 314 11.24 21.98 -17.56
CA HIS A 314 11.04 21.57 -16.18
C HIS A 314 11.78 20.27 -15.86
N MET A 315 11.66 19.25 -16.73
CA MET A 315 12.35 17.98 -16.59
C MET A 315 13.88 18.14 -16.59
N GLN A 316 14.43 18.87 -17.57
CA GLN A 316 15.87 19.14 -17.63
C GLN A 316 16.38 19.89 -16.39
N ARG A 317 15.56 20.79 -15.84
CA ARG A 317 15.87 21.54 -14.63
C ARG A 317 15.93 20.62 -13.41
N PHE A 318 14.92 19.77 -13.24
CA PHE A 318 14.91 18.76 -12.19
C PHE A 318 16.16 17.86 -12.27
N LEU A 319 16.41 17.22 -13.43
CA LEU A 319 17.56 16.32 -13.61
C LEU A 319 18.90 17.00 -13.34
N LYS A 320 19.05 18.26 -13.78
CA LYS A 320 20.25 19.06 -13.52
C LYS A 320 20.51 19.26 -12.03
N TYR A 321 19.47 19.57 -11.25
CA TYR A 321 19.62 19.93 -9.83
C TYR A 321 19.60 18.73 -8.90
N SER A 322 18.83 17.69 -9.20
CA SER A 322 18.87 16.41 -8.48
C SER A 322 20.14 15.61 -8.79
N GLY A 323 20.76 15.85 -9.95
CA GLY A 323 21.92 15.09 -10.43
C GLY A 323 21.54 13.69 -10.95
N GLN A 324 20.25 13.40 -11.10
CA GLN A 324 19.76 12.14 -11.62
C GLN A 324 19.92 12.04 -13.14
N GLU A 325 20.23 10.84 -13.64
CA GLU A 325 20.30 10.59 -15.10
C GLU A 325 18.91 10.47 -15.74
N ARG A 326 17.90 10.08 -14.94
CA ARG A 326 16.52 9.80 -15.34
C ARG A 326 15.56 10.34 -14.28
N PRO A 327 14.27 10.57 -14.62
CA PRO A 327 13.32 11.07 -13.64
C PRO A 327 13.13 10.07 -12.50
N TRP A 328 13.11 8.77 -12.75
CA TRP A 328 13.17 7.73 -11.71
C TRP A 328 14.61 7.38 -11.34
N ASN A 329 14.82 6.96 -10.09
CA ASN A 329 16.14 6.62 -9.58
C ASN A 329 16.08 5.59 -8.45
N GLU A 330 17.21 4.92 -8.21
CA GLU A 330 17.42 4.09 -7.05
C GLU A 330 18.67 4.55 -6.30
N VAL A 331 18.53 4.74 -4.99
CA VAL A 331 19.64 4.98 -4.07
C VAL A 331 19.65 3.87 -3.03
N VAL A 332 20.78 3.18 -2.86
CA VAL A 332 20.95 2.13 -1.86
C VAL A 332 21.83 2.65 -0.74
N VAL A 333 21.31 2.69 0.49
CA VAL A 333 22.05 3.09 1.69
C VAL A 333 21.95 1.99 2.74
N ASP A 334 23.09 1.56 3.28
CA ASP A 334 23.18 0.48 4.27
C ASP A 334 22.40 -0.80 3.88
N GLY A 335 22.39 -1.11 2.58
CA GLY A 335 21.67 -2.26 2.02
C GLY A 335 20.14 -2.08 1.91
N THR A 336 19.62 -0.89 2.21
CA THR A 336 18.21 -0.50 2.05
C THR A 336 18.02 0.23 0.72
N PRO A 337 17.19 -0.29 -0.20
CA PRO A 337 16.90 0.39 -1.47
C PRO A 337 15.78 1.43 -1.31
N LEU A 338 16.09 2.65 -1.74
CA LEU A 338 15.16 3.76 -1.90
C LEU A 338 14.90 3.94 -3.40
N ILE A 339 13.66 3.76 -3.83
CA ILE A 339 13.28 3.75 -5.25
C ILE A 339 12.29 4.89 -5.50
N SER A 340 12.60 5.82 -6.40
CA SER A 340 11.67 6.89 -6.80
C SER A 340 10.96 6.58 -8.12
N ILE A 341 9.66 6.86 -8.16
CA ILE A 341 8.81 6.77 -9.36
C ILE A 341 8.23 8.17 -9.63
N ASN A 342 8.48 8.69 -10.83
CA ASN A 342 8.26 10.10 -11.16
C ASN A 342 7.55 10.27 -12.50
N THR A 343 6.81 11.36 -12.63
CA THR A 343 6.19 11.73 -13.91
C THR A 343 7.27 11.99 -14.95
N GLU A 344 7.02 11.61 -16.19
CA GLU A 344 7.90 11.88 -17.33
C GLU A 344 7.39 13.03 -18.19
N TYR A 345 6.14 13.49 -17.97
CA TYR A 345 5.55 14.57 -18.73
C TYR A 345 4.35 15.19 -18.02
N TYR A 346 4.34 16.51 -17.92
CA TYR A 346 3.18 17.32 -17.59
C TYR A 346 3.32 18.72 -18.22
N SER A 347 2.22 19.26 -18.76
CA SER A 347 2.20 20.58 -19.41
C SER A 347 1.17 21.46 -18.72
N ASP A 348 1.64 22.36 -17.86
CA ASP A 348 0.76 23.28 -17.14
C ASP A 348 0.06 24.27 -18.07
N VAL A 349 0.75 24.71 -19.14
CA VAL A 349 0.16 25.55 -20.19
C VAL A 349 -1.06 24.90 -20.83
N ASP A 350 -1.04 23.58 -21.01
CA ASP A 350 -2.14 22.86 -21.66
C ASP A 350 -3.23 22.43 -20.67
N ARG A 351 -2.86 22.15 -19.41
CA ARG A 351 -3.74 21.54 -18.41
C ARG A 351 -4.29 22.53 -17.38
N GLY A 352 -3.56 23.60 -17.10
CA GLY A 352 -3.92 24.67 -16.17
C GLY A 352 -4.06 24.17 -14.73
N GLY A 353 -3.03 23.50 -14.22
CA GLY A 353 -2.98 22.97 -12.85
C GLY A 353 -3.93 21.79 -12.59
N LYS A 354 -4.26 21.00 -13.62
CA LYS A 354 -5.22 19.90 -13.51
C LYS A 354 -4.61 18.55 -13.85
N GLU A 355 -4.95 17.58 -13.03
CA GLU A 355 -4.66 16.16 -13.13
C GLU A 355 -5.10 15.55 -14.47
N PRO A 356 -4.49 14.42 -14.93
CA PRO A 356 -3.43 13.68 -14.26
C PRO A 356 -2.07 14.38 -14.29
N PHE A 357 -1.36 14.30 -13.17
CA PHE A 357 0.00 14.80 -12.99
C PHE A 357 1.05 13.73 -13.28
N GLN A 358 0.70 12.46 -13.03
CA GLN A 358 1.61 11.33 -13.11
C GLN A 358 1.44 10.58 -14.42
N ARG A 359 2.45 10.70 -15.28
CA ARG A 359 2.57 9.95 -16.53
C ARG A 359 3.83 9.11 -16.53
N ILE A 360 3.67 7.79 -16.47
CA ILE A 360 4.76 6.82 -16.31
C ILE A 360 4.88 6.00 -17.59
N SER A 361 6.08 5.96 -18.16
CA SER A 361 6.35 5.17 -19.36
C SER A 361 6.44 3.67 -19.05
N ALA A 362 6.25 2.86 -20.09
CA ALA A 362 6.50 1.43 -20.02
C ALA A 362 7.95 1.08 -19.65
N GLU A 363 8.93 1.95 -19.98
CA GLU A 363 10.33 1.75 -19.59
C GLU A 363 10.51 1.89 -18.07
N GLN A 364 9.93 2.93 -17.48
CA GLN A 364 9.97 3.13 -16.03
C GLN A 364 9.25 2.00 -15.28
N LEU A 365 8.08 1.58 -15.76
CA LEU A 365 7.33 0.46 -15.16
C LEU A 365 8.10 -0.86 -15.25
N GLN A 366 8.72 -1.16 -16.40
CA GLN A 366 9.55 -2.35 -16.55
C GLN A 366 10.77 -2.29 -15.62
N TRP A 367 11.44 -1.14 -15.54
CA TRP A 367 12.56 -0.95 -14.63
C TRP A 367 12.15 -1.17 -13.17
N LEU A 368 11.02 -0.61 -12.74
CA LEU A 368 10.49 -0.79 -11.39
C LEU A 368 10.25 -2.28 -11.10
N ASP A 369 9.58 -3.00 -12.01
CA ASP A 369 9.33 -4.43 -11.88
C ASP A 369 10.64 -5.22 -11.72
N GLU A 370 11.66 -4.93 -12.54
CA GLU A 370 12.98 -5.56 -12.46
C GLU A 370 13.72 -5.27 -11.14
N ARG A 371 13.60 -4.04 -10.61
CA ARG A 371 14.22 -3.68 -9.32
C ARG A 371 13.50 -4.32 -8.14
N LEU A 372 12.17 -4.31 -8.11
CA LEU A 372 11.41 -4.96 -7.04
C LEU A 372 11.62 -6.48 -7.04
N ALA A 373 11.60 -7.14 -8.19
CA ALA A 373 11.95 -8.56 -8.30
C ALA A 373 13.36 -8.89 -7.80
N HIS A 374 14.31 -7.98 -8.00
CA HIS A 374 15.69 -8.15 -7.53
C HIS A 374 15.78 -8.14 -6.01
N TRP A 375 15.07 -7.24 -5.33
CA TRP A 375 15.10 -7.13 -3.86
C TRP A 375 14.21 -8.15 -3.16
N ASP A 376 13.03 -8.44 -3.71
CA ASP A 376 12.14 -9.49 -3.23
C ASP A 376 12.85 -10.85 -3.18
N LYS A 377 13.60 -11.20 -4.24
CA LYS A 377 14.42 -12.42 -4.27
C LYS A 377 15.49 -12.49 -3.17
N GLN A 378 15.90 -11.34 -2.62
CA GLN A 378 16.89 -11.23 -1.56
C GLN A 378 16.25 -11.13 -0.17
N GLY A 379 14.92 -11.04 -0.06
CA GLY A 379 14.23 -10.79 1.21
C GLY A 379 14.57 -9.42 1.80
N VAL A 380 14.74 -8.41 0.94
CA VAL A 380 15.03 -7.04 1.34
C VAL A 380 13.84 -6.17 1.00
N THR A 381 13.24 -5.57 2.03
CA THR A 381 12.12 -4.64 1.86
C THR A 381 12.53 -3.41 1.07
N ALA A 382 11.78 -3.11 0.00
CA ALA A 382 12.00 -1.91 -0.79
C ALA A 382 11.16 -0.73 -0.30
N LEU A 383 11.79 0.45 -0.20
CA LEU A 383 11.10 1.70 0.11
C LEU A 383 10.83 2.44 -1.20
N VAL A 384 9.57 2.56 -1.58
CA VAL A 384 9.15 3.13 -2.86
C VAL A 384 8.53 4.50 -2.63
N PHE A 385 8.97 5.50 -3.37
CA PHE A 385 8.59 6.90 -3.21
C PHE A 385 7.95 7.42 -4.50
N THR A 386 6.77 7.99 -4.38
CA THR A 386 6.10 8.73 -5.45
C THR A 386 5.41 9.94 -4.84
N HIS A 387 5.32 11.05 -5.57
CA HIS A 387 4.74 12.25 -4.99
C HIS A 387 3.20 12.19 -4.91
N PRO A 388 2.44 11.93 -6.00
CA PRO A 388 0.99 11.89 -5.91
C PRO A 388 0.47 10.75 -5.03
N LEU A 389 -0.71 10.93 -4.44
CA LEU A 389 -1.32 9.91 -3.58
C LEU A 389 -1.65 8.66 -4.39
N LEU A 390 -1.35 7.49 -3.84
CA LEU A 390 -1.98 6.26 -4.34
C LEU A 390 -3.47 6.29 -3.96
N PRO A 391 -4.41 6.29 -4.92
CA PRO A 391 -5.82 6.50 -4.63
C PRO A 391 -6.39 5.50 -3.63
N GLY A 392 -7.20 5.99 -2.69
CA GLY A 392 -7.91 5.16 -1.70
C GLY A 392 -7.02 4.41 -0.69
N THR A 393 -5.82 4.91 -0.37
CA THR A 393 -4.88 4.24 0.55
C THR A 393 -4.63 4.98 1.85
N VAL A 394 -4.54 6.31 1.81
CA VAL A 394 -4.15 7.16 2.94
C VAL A 394 -5.13 8.33 3.11
N SER A 395 -4.95 9.13 4.16
CA SER A 395 -5.72 10.36 4.39
C SER A 395 -5.85 11.20 3.11
N MET A 396 -7.04 11.78 2.91
CA MET A 396 -7.43 12.56 1.72
C MET A 396 -7.54 11.81 0.39
N SER A 397 -6.92 10.64 0.23
CA SER A 397 -6.90 9.90 -1.06
C SER A 397 -8.26 9.38 -1.56
N HIS A 398 -9.32 9.55 -0.76
CA HIS A 398 -10.71 9.34 -1.17
C HIS A 398 -11.30 10.53 -1.96
N SER A 399 -10.67 11.70 -1.93
CA SER A 399 -11.16 12.89 -2.64
C SER A 399 -11.03 12.69 -4.15
N ALA A 400 -12.02 13.20 -4.90
CA ALA A 400 -12.01 13.16 -6.36
C ALA A 400 -10.84 13.92 -6.97
N TRP A 401 -10.23 14.86 -6.24
CA TRP A 401 -9.03 15.58 -6.66
C TRP A 401 -7.85 14.63 -6.83
N TYR A 402 -7.56 13.80 -5.83
CA TYR A 402 -6.39 12.91 -5.84
C TYR A 402 -6.62 11.59 -6.59
N GLN A 403 -7.87 11.17 -6.74
CA GLN A 403 -8.20 9.91 -7.44
C GLN A 403 -7.83 9.90 -8.93
N ASN A 404 -7.55 11.06 -9.52
CA ASN A 404 -7.27 11.19 -10.95
C ASN A 404 -5.83 11.61 -11.24
N ASP A 405 -4.93 11.52 -10.25
CA ASP A 405 -3.53 11.96 -10.38
C ASP A 405 -2.73 11.13 -11.39
N PHE A 406 -3.08 9.86 -11.57
CA PHE A 406 -2.39 8.93 -12.47
C PHE A 406 -3.09 8.84 -13.84
N GLU A 407 -2.33 9.03 -14.93
CA GLU A 407 -2.85 8.82 -16.30
C GLU A 407 -3.27 7.36 -16.52
N ASP A 408 -2.52 6.42 -15.93
CA ASP A 408 -2.79 4.98 -15.97
C ASP A 408 -2.44 4.35 -14.61
N GLU A 409 -3.37 4.48 -13.65
CA GLU A 409 -3.26 3.88 -12.32
C GLU A 409 -3.14 2.35 -12.39
N GLN A 410 -3.80 1.71 -13.36
CA GLN A 410 -3.77 0.26 -13.51
C GLN A 410 -2.36 -0.23 -13.87
N ALA A 411 -1.64 0.47 -14.75
CA ALA A 411 -0.32 0.05 -15.17
C ALA A 411 0.72 0.03 -14.03
N ILE A 412 0.69 0.99 -13.11
CA ILE A 412 1.53 0.94 -11.90
C ILE A 412 1.05 -0.13 -10.93
N SER A 413 -0.27 -0.29 -10.80
CA SER A 413 -0.89 -1.32 -9.96
C SER A 413 -0.53 -2.75 -10.38
N ASP A 414 -0.47 -3.02 -11.68
CA ASP A 414 -0.04 -4.30 -12.25
C ASP A 414 1.43 -4.64 -11.93
N VAL A 415 2.27 -3.62 -11.69
CA VAL A 415 3.66 -3.83 -11.25
C VAL A 415 3.71 -4.07 -9.74
N LEU A 416 3.14 -3.15 -8.95
CA LEU A 416 3.24 -3.19 -7.49
C LEU A 416 2.53 -4.41 -6.88
N SER A 417 1.42 -4.86 -7.47
CA SER A 417 0.65 -6.04 -7.02
C SER A 417 1.43 -7.36 -7.01
N LYS A 418 2.62 -7.41 -7.60
CA LYS A 418 3.47 -8.61 -7.59
C LYS A 418 4.32 -8.75 -6.32
N TYR A 419 4.36 -7.74 -5.46
CA TYR A 419 5.32 -7.64 -4.36
C TYR A 419 4.65 -7.22 -3.04
N ASN A 420 5.03 -7.87 -1.93
CA ASN A 420 4.51 -7.56 -0.59
C ASN A 420 5.58 -7.05 0.37
N ASP A 421 6.87 -7.25 0.07
CA ASP A 421 7.98 -6.70 0.85
C ASP A 421 8.34 -5.29 0.35
N VAL A 422 7.33 -4.41 0.34
CA VAL A 422 7.40 -3.02 -0.09
C VAL A 422 6.78 -2.14 0.99
N VAL A 423 7.33 -0.95 1.21
CA VAL A 423 6.63 0.15 1.89
C VAL A 423 6.65 1.35 0.95
N ALA A 424 5.46 1.82 0.56
CA ALA A 424 5.32 2.96 -0.32
C ALA A 424 5.11 4.26 0.47
N PHE A 425 5.60 5.37 -0.05
CA PHE A 425 5.47 6.71 0.53
C PHE A 425 4.91 7.67 -0.51
N THR A 426 3.87 8.41 -0.14
CA THR A 426 3.12 9.34 -1.00
C THR A 426 2.95 10.69 -0.31
N SER A 427 2.74 11.75 -1.08
CA SER A 427 2.73 13.15 -0.61
C SER A 427 1.52 13.93 -1.17
N HIS A 428 1.70 15.17 -1.64
CA HIS A 428 0.74 15.96 -2.43
C HIS A 428 -0.49 16.50 -1.68
N SER A 429 -1.03 15.72 -0.74
CA SER A 429 -2.23 16.09 0.01
C SER A 429 -2.02 17.06 1.16
N HIS A 430 -0.76 17.27 1.58
CA HIS A 430 -0.41 18.01 2.79
C HIS A 430 -1.18 17.53 4.03
N SER A 431 -1.59 16.26 4.02
CA SER A 431 -2.54 15.75 4.99
C SER A 431 -1.91 15.65 6.37
N SER A 432 -2.69 16.02 7.39
CA SER A 432 -2.28 15.87 8.78
C SER A 432 -1.84 14.46 9.12
N LEU A 433 -0.57 14.33 9.52
CA LEU A 433 -0.03 13.09 10.07
C LEU A 433 -0.69 12.72 11.41
N LYS A 434 -1.54 13.55 12.00
CA LYS A 434 -2.29 13.22 13.22
C LYS A 434 -3.50 12.32 12.91
N GLN A 435 -4.00 12.30 11.68
CA GLN A 435 -5.12 11.46 11.26
C GLN A 435 -4.83 9.95 11.36
N ASN A 436 -5.86 9.16 11.67
CA ASN A 436 -5.69 7.71 11.88
C ASN A 436 -5.20 6.97 10.63
N ASN A 437 -5.67 7.37 9.44
CA ASN A 437 -5.32 6.82 8.13
C ASN A 437 -4.12 7.52 7.47
N TRP A 438 -3.21 8.11 8.25
CA TRP A 438 -1.94 8.65 7.73
C TRP A 438 -1.08 7.59 7.03
N TRP A 439 -1.35 6.31 7.28
CA TRP A 439 -0.94 5.19 6.45
C TRP A 439 -2.15 4.29 6.19
N GLY A 440 -2.06 3.41 5.19
CA GLY A 440 -2.99 2.30 4.98
C GLY A 440 -2.38 1.20 4.13
N THR A 441 -3.21 0.25 3.68
CA THR A 441 -2.73 -0.87 2.86
C THR A 441 -3.25 -0.74 1.44
N ARG A 442 -2.34 -0.75 0.46
CA ARG A 442 -2.73 -0.88 -0.94
C ARG A 442 -2.86 -2.36 -1.28
N ARG A 443 -4.08 -2.79 -1.58
CA ARG A 443 -4.40 -4.15 -2.03
C ARG A 443 -4.81 -4.12 -3.50
N TYR A 444 -4.60 -5.25 -4.18
CA TYR A 444 -4.83 -5.42 -5.60
C TYR A 444 -5.37 -6.80 -5.90
N ASP A 445 -6.40 -6.86 -6.74
CA ASP A 445 -6.91 -8.13 -7.20
C ASP A 445 -6.06 -8.74 -8.31
N GLY A 446 -6.07 -10.07 -8.38
CA GLY A 446 -5.49 -10.82 -9.51
C GLY A 446 -4.15 -11.49 -9.23
N THR A 447 -3.48 -11.18 -8.12
CA THR A 447 -2.29 -11.91 -7.64
C THR A 447 -2.44 -12.27 -6.15
N PRO A 448 -1.84 -13.38 -5.67
CA PRO A 448 -1.84 -13.70 -4.23
C PRO A 448 -1.18 -12.61 -3.37
N GLN A 449 -0.13 -12.01 -3.92
CA GLN A 449 0.60 -10.89 -3.33
C GLN A 449 -0.29 -9.66 -3.15
N GLY A 450 -0.90 -9.20 -4.25
CA GLY A 450 -1.80 -8.07 -4.29
C GLY A 450 -3.00 -8.24 -3.36
N ALA A 451 -3.55 -9.45 -3.24
CA ALA A 451 -4.69 -9.73 -2.37
C ALA A 451 -4.38 -9.44 -0.89
N ILE A 452 -3.12 -9.49 -0.48
CA ILE A 452 -2.66 -9.10 0.87
C ILE A 452 -2.21 -7.64 0.89
N GLY A 453 -1.58 -7.20 -0.19
CA GLY A 453 -1.14 -5.82 -0.37
C GLY A 453 0.14 -5.47 0.35
N PHE A 454 0.43 -4.17 0.37
CA PHE A 454 1.59 -3.57 1.03
C PHE A 454 1.23 -2.22 1.68
N PRO A 455 1.99 -1.78 2.71
CA PRO A 455 1.75 -0.50 3.36
C PRO A 455 2.06 0.70 2.45
N VAL A 456 1.22 1.73 2.57
CA VAL A 456 1.38 3.05 1.96
C VAL A 456 1.32 4.10 3.06
N VAL A 457 2.25 5.04 3.06
CA VAL A 457 2.38 6.07 4.10
C VAL A 457 2.33 7.46 3.49
N ASN A 458 1.49 8.34 4.05
CA ASN A 458 1.49 9.76 3.76
C ASN A 458 2.70 10.43 4.44
N THR A 459 3.44 11.24 3.71
CA THR A 459 4.66 11.90 4.20
C THR A 459 4.40 13.14 5.04
N GLY A 460 3.17 13.68 5.01
CA GLY A 460 2.86 15.01 5.53
C GLY A 460 3.44 16.09 4.62
N ALA A 461 3.54 17.31 5.13
CA ALA A 461 4.11 18.42 4.39
C ALA A 461 4.90 19.36 5.30
N ILE A 462 5.85 20.06 4.69
CA ILE A 462 6.64 21.11 5.33
C ILE A 462 5.92 22.45 5.31
N LEU A 463 5.16 22.76 4.26
CA LEU A 463 4.50 24.06 4.10
C LEU A 463 3.33 24.29 5.08
N ASN A 464 2.40 23.33 5.17
CA ASN A 464 1.17 23.46 5.95
C ASN A 464 0.52 22.09 6.20
N GLU A 465 -0.60 22.07 6.93
CA GLU A 465 -1.34 20.87 7.30
C GLU A 465 -2.83 21.01 6.97
N TYR A 466 -3.40 19.98 6.32
CA TYR A 466 -4.82 19.91 5.97
C TYR A 466 -5.58 18.79 6.69
N LEU A 467 -6.87 19.05 6.92
CA LEU A 467 -7.89 18.05 7.29
C LEU A 467 -9.05 18.07 6.28
N PRO A 468 -9.80 16.95 6.15
CA PRO A 468 -11.05 16.95 5.40
C PRO A 468 -12.05 17.97 5.98
N ASP A 469 -12.68 18.77 5.11
CA ASP A 469 -13.85 19.60 5.44
C ASP A 469 -15.07 19.05 4.70
N GLY A 470 -15.86 18.24 5.42
CA GLY A 470 -17.00 17.55 4.84
C GLY A 470 -16.61 16.58 3.71
N ASP A 471 -17.51 16.39 2.74
CA ASP A 471 -17.37 15.30 1.77
C ASP A 471 -16.44 15.59 0.59
N HIS A 472 -16.17 16.86 0.31
CA HIS A 472 -15.58 17.30 -0.95
C HIS A 472 -14.48 18.35 -0.81
N ASP A 473 -14.34 18.96 0.37
CA ASP A 473 -13.43 20.06 0.58
C ASP A 473 -12.35 19.67 1.59
N GLU A 474 -11.34 20.53 1.69
CA GLU A 474 -10.25 20.43 2.64
C GLU A 474 -10.03 21.80 3.27
N GLU A 475 -9.68 21.81 4.55
CA GLU A 475 -9.35 23.03 5.27
C GLU A 475 -7.91 22.99 5.77
N ILE A 476 -7.22 24.13 5.61
CA ILE A 476 -5.93 24.34 6.26
C ILE A 476 -6.20 24.49 7.75
N VAL A 477 -5.63 23.58 8.54
CA VAL A 477 -5.77 23.61 10.00
C VAL A 477 -4.61 24.28 10.70
N ASP A 478 -3.47 24.35 10.03
CA ASP A 478 -2.29 25.10 10.47
C ASP A 478 -1.48 25.57 9.25
N GLU A 479 -1.55 26.87 8.98
CA GLU A 479 -0.76 27.54 7.93
C GLU A 479 0.75 27.53 8.25
N ASP A 480 1.10 27.25 9.50
CA ASP A 480 2.45 27.15 10.01
C ASP A 480 2.80 25.70 10.37
N ALA A 481 2.22 24.63 9.82
CA ALA A 481 2.67 23.26 10.16
C ALA A 481 3.89 22.81 9.34
N ALA A 482 4.87 22.19 10.00
CA ALA A 482 6.00 21.54 9.34
C ALA A 482 6.19 20.13 9.89
N THR A 483 5.82 19.13 9.09
CA THR A 483 5.83 17.71 9.48
C THR A 483 6.61 16.85 8.51
N GLY A 484 7.04 15.68 8.96
CA GLY A 484 7.75 14.71 8.14
C GLY A 484 7.95 13.40 8.87
N LEU A 485 8.71 12.50 8.25
CA LEU A 485 8.89 11.14 8.74
C LEU A 485 10.35 10.82 9.04
N ARG A 486 10.54 9.85 9.94
CA ARG A 486 11.78 9.08 10.06
C ARG A 486 11.47 7.61 9.90
N VAL A 487 12.09 6.98 8.92
CA VAL A 487 11.94 5.56 8.60
C VAL A 487 13.14 4.81 9.15
N LYS A 488 12.89 3.94 10.11
CA LYS A 488 13.90 3.11 10.78
C LYS A 488 13.75 1.66 10.32
N VAL A 489 14.80 1.14 9.71
CA VAL A 489 14.83 -0.22 9.17
C VAL A 489 15.45 -1.14 10.22
N TYR A 490 14.71 -2.15 10.63
CA TYR A 490 15.19 -3.22 11.49
C TYR A 490 15.22 -4.55 10.74
N ASP A 491 15.74 -5.57 11.39
CA ASP A 491 15.76 -6.92 10.87
C ASP A 491 14.35 -7.47 10.62
N ASP A 492 13.42 -7.24 11.54
CA ASP A 492 12.08 -7.81 11.55
C ASP A 492 10.98 -6.87 11.04
N ARG A 493 11.25 -5.57 11.00
CA ARG A 493 10.24 -4.55 10.65
C ARG A 493 10.83 -3.31 10.01
N ILE A 494 9.95 -2.52 9.41
CA ILE A 494 10.16 -1.10 9.11
C ILE A 494 9.33 -0.32 10.13
N ARG A 495 9.96 0.58 10.89
CA ARG A 495 9.25 1.54 11.74
C ARG A 495 9.19 2.87 11.02
N VAL A 496 8.01 3.46 10.90
CA VAL A 496 7.84 4.83 10.40
C VAL A 496 7.36 5.71 11.54
N GLU A 497 8.13 6.72 11.89
CA GLU A 497 7.82 7.70 12.92
C GLU A 497 7.39 9.01 12.25
N ALA A 498 6.24 9.55 12.64
CA ALA A 498 5.76 10.86 12.22
C ALA A 498 6.22 11.92 13.22
N TRP A 499 6.74 13.04 12.72
CA TRP A 499 7.33 14.10 13.53
C TRP A 499 6.76 15.47 13.18
N ASP A 500 6.61 16.30 14.22
CA ASP A 500 6.30 17.71 14.13
C ASP A 500 7.59 18.52 14.40
N PHE A 501 8.00 19.29 13.39
CA PHE A 501 9.21 20.12 13.42
C PHE A 501 8.94 21.52 13.94
N LYS A 502 7.71 21.89 14.28
CA LYS A 502 7.37 23.18 14.89
C LYS A 502 6.79 23.08 16.28
N ASP A 503 6.32 21.92 16.73
CA ASP A 503 5.94 21.76 18.14
C ASP A 503 7.14 22.14 19.04
N GLY A 504 6.84 22.89 20.09
CA GLY A 504 7.82 23.50 20.99
C GLY A 504 8.73 24.58 20.38
N HIS A 505 8.63 24.90 19.09
CA HIS A 505 9.32 26.03 18.45
C HIS A 505 8.62 27.35 18.77
N GLY A 506 9.40 28.42 18.94
CA GLY A 506 8.85 29.77 19.01
C GLY A 506 9.91 30.80 19.34
N LEU A 507 9.54 32.08 19.35
CA LEU A 507 10.47 33.17 19.66
C LEU A 507 11.21 33.01 21.00
N ALA A 508 10.59 32.31 21.96
CA ALA A 508 11.17 32.03 23.28
C ALA A 508 11.97 30.71 23.33
N ASN A 509 11.84 29.84 22.33
CA ASN A 509 12.52 28.56 22.21
C ASN A 509 12.85 28.24 20.74
N PRO A 510 13.71 29.05 20.08
CA PRO A 510 14.03 28.86 18.66
C PRO A 510 14.77 27.53 18.41
N ASP A 511 15.43 26.99 19.42
CA ASP A 511 16.15 25.71 19.38
C ASP A 511 15.32 24.54 19.92
N GLY A 512 13.98 24.68 20.03
CA GLY A 512 13.12 23.60 20.52
C GLY A 512 13.35 22.28 19.77
N GLU A 513 13.06 21.17 20.44
CA GLU A 513 13.23 19.83 19.85
C GLU A 513 12.01 19.47 18.99
N ALA A 514 12.23 18.74 17.90
CA ALA A 514 11.13 18.09 17.19
C ALA A 514 10.41 17.12 18.11
N LYS A 515 9.11 16.93 17.89
CA LYS A 515 8.31 16.01 18.70
C LYS A 515 7.70 14.93 17.83
N MET A 516 7.85 13.68 18.27
CA MET A 516 7.18 12.56 17.63
C MET A 516 5.67 12.67 17.88
N ILE A 517 4.90 12.61 16.80
CA ILE A 517 3.44 12.56 16.81
C ILE A 517 3.01 11.14 17.18
N LYS A 518 3.50 10.15 16.43
CA LYS A 518 3.25 8.71 16.58
C LYS A 518 4.18 7.89 15.69
N TYR A 519 4.06 6.57 15.74
CA TYR A 519 4.77 5.66 14.83
C TYR A 519 3.88 4.49 14.40
N GLN A 520 4.26 3.85 13.31
CA GLN A 520 3.71 2.57 12.86
C GLN A 520 4.85 1.59 12.56
N ASP A 521 4.70 0.35 13.00
CA ASP A 521 5.59 -0.76 12.64
C ASP A 521 4.96 -1.60 11.52
N PHE A 522 5.75 -1.93 10.50
CA PHE A 522 5.39 -2.80 9.39
C PHE A 522 6.27 -4.05 9.41
N ALA A 523 5.66 -5.23 9.51
CA ALA A 523 6.39 -6.49 9.49
C ALA A 523 7.02 -6.71 8.11
N LYS A 524 8.32 -7.09 8.08
CA LYS A 524 8.96 -7.51 6.83
C LYS A 524 8.43 -8.84 6.34
N GLN A 525 8.32 -8.98 5.03
CA GLN A 525 7.90 -10.21 4.36
C GLN A 525 9.14 -10.92 3.79
N HIS A 526 9.06 -12.22 3.53
CA HIS A 526 10.09 -13.02 2.84
C HIS A 526 11.52 -13.04 3.44
N ARG A 527 11.67 -13.31 4.75
CA ARG A 527 12.99 -13.74 5.27
C ARG A 527 13.21 -15.24 5.07
N LEU A 528 13.99 -15.60 4.04
CA LEU A 528 14.79 -16.83 4.09
C LEU A 528 15.71 -16.72 5.31
N SER A 529 15.40 -17.44 6.37
CA SER A 529 16.25 -17.52 7.56
C SER A 529 17.69 -17.85 7.16
N THR A 530 18.56 -16.84 7.17
CA THR A 530 19.99 -17.08 7.28
C THR A 530 20.41 -16.39 8.57
N PRO A 531 20.83 -17.15 9.61
CA PRO A 531 21.44 -16.54 10.79
C PRO A 531 22.64 -15.70 10.36
N PRO A 532 23.04 -14.68 11.13
CA PRO A 532 24.24 -13.91 10.82
C PRO A 532 25.41 -14.87 10.65
N VAL A 533 26.05 -14.80 9.47
CA VAL A 533 27.26 -15.56 9.19
C VAL A 533 28.29 -15.11 10.22
N GLN A 534 28.57 -15.98 11.19
CA GLN A 534 29.72 -15.82 12.08
C GLN A 534 30.95 -15.67 11.17
N PRO A 535 31.75 -14.60 11.32
CA PRO A 535 32.99 -14.50 10.57
C PRO A 535 33.84 -15.75 10.88
N PRO A 536 34.48 -16.35 9.87
CA PRO A 536 35.26 -17.56 10.07
C PRO A 536 36.31 -17.31 11.15
N ALA A 537 36.29 -18.16 12.18
CA ALA A 537 37.30 -18.13 13.23
C ALA A 537 38.70 -18.19 12.61
N GLU A 538 39.57 -17.26 13.01
CA GLU A 538 40.97 -17.28 12.59
C GLU A 538 41.58 -18.66 12.92
N PRO A 539 42.30 -19.29 11.98
CA PRO A 539 42.90 -20.59 12.25
C PRO A 539 44.02 -20.42 13.27
N MET A 540 43.83 -20.99 14.46
CA MET A 540 44.90 -21.11 15.45
C MET A 540 46.08 -21.89 14.86
N GLU A 541 47.26 -21.28 14.96
CA GLU A 541 48.53 -21.94 14.69
C GLU A 541 48.79 -23.09 15.66
N GLY A 542 49.25 -24.23 15.12
CA GLY A 542 50.19 -25.11 15.81
C GLY A 542 49.72 -26.53 16.11
N SER A 543 50.19 -27.49 15.30
CA SER A 543 51.07 -28.60 15.73
C SER A 543 50.88 -29.84 14.85
N SER A 544 51.98 -30.22 14.19
CA SER A 544 52.15 -31.38 13.32
C SER A 544 52.03 -32.73 14.03
N ALA A 545 51.41 -33.72 13.36
CA ALA A 545 51.98 -35.07 13.16
C ALA A 545 51.08 -35.96 12.27
N GLY A 546 51.65 -36.43 11.14
CA GLY A 546 51.50 -37.84 10.70
C GLY A 546 50.45 -38.20 9.63
N ALA A 547 50.90 -38.31 8.37
CA ALA A 547 50.79 -39.49 7.46
C ALA A 547 49.38 -40.07 7.12
N THR A 548 48.97 -40.44 5.90
CA THR A 548 49.45 -40.41 4.49
C THR A 548 48.27 -40.88 3.59
N ALA A 549 48.25 -40.46 2.31
CA ALA A 549 47.59 -41.08 1.14
C ALA A 549 46.06 -40.91 0.98
N ALA A 550 45.47 -40.60 -0.18
CA ALA A 550 45.96 -40.48 -1.56
C ALA A 550 45.09 -39.46 -2.35
N LEU A 551 45.72 -38.75 -3.28
CA LEU A 551 45.18 -37.71 -4.17
C LEU A 551 45.60 -38.05 -5.61
N VAL A 552 44.67 -38.00 -6.58
CA VAL A 552 44.90 -37.77 -8.04
C VAL A 552 43.56 -37.17 -8.57
N ILE A 553 43.37 -35.87 -8.84
CA ILE A 553 43.88 -34.95 -9.92
C ILE A 553 43.48 -35.45 -11.32
N GLY A 554 42.96 -34.69 -12.29
CA GLY A 554 42.71 -33.25 -12.52
C GLY A 554 41.93 -33.10 -13.84
N ILE A 555 41.06 -32.09 -14.03
CA ILE A 555 41.26 -30.76 -14.65
C ILE A 555 41.87 -30.76 -16.08
N VAL A 556 41.28 -29.87 -16.92
CA VAL A 556 41.79 -29.10 -18.09
C VAL A 556 41.16 -29.53 -19.42
N ALA A 557 40.69 -28.70 -20.37
CA ALA A 557 40.29 -27.30 -20.48
C ALA A 557 39.80 -27.03 -21.95
N ALA A 558 39.00 -25.97 -22.13
CA ALA A 558 39.09 -24.95 -23.17
C ALA A 558 38.84 -25.22 -24.69
N LEU A 559 37.96 -24.36 -25.23
CA LEU A 559 37.98 -23.66 -26.54
C LEU A 559 37.44 -24.35 -27.81
N GLY A 560 36.39 -23.72 -28.38
CA GLY A 560 36.49 -23.14 -29.73
C GLY A 560 35.53 -23.66 -30.81
N GLY A 561 34.77 -22.71 -31.40
CA GLY A 561 34.58 -22.67 -32.86
C GLY A 561 33.23 -23.12 -33.42
N ALA A 562 32.39 -22.14 -33.76
CA ALA A 562 31.30 -22.29 -34.72
C ALA A 562 31.85 -22.39 -36.15
N PHE A 563 31.22 -23.19 -37.03
CA PHE A 563 31.06 -22.90 -38.47
C PHE A 563 30.01 -23.82 -39.11
N ALA A 564 29.08 -23.20 -39.82
CA ALA A 564 28.09 -23.82 -40.71
C ALA A 564 28.61 -23.88 -42.15
N PHE A 565 28.19 -24.86 -42.96
CA PHE A 565 27.50 -24.72 -44.27
C PHE A 565 27.50 -26.01 -45.14
N ILE A 566 26.29 -26.34 -45.64
CA ILE A 566 25.91 -26.73 -47.03
C ILE A 566 26.60 -27.92 -47.74
N ALA A 567 25.83 -28.95 -48.16
CA ALA A 567 25.23 -29.04 -49.52
C ALA A 567 24.53 -30.39 -49.79
N SER A 568 23.54 -30.28 -50.66
CA SER A 568 22.51 -31.20 -51.17
C SER A 568 22.93 -32.20 -52.27
N GLN A 569 22.11 -33.26 -52.45
CA GLN A 569 21.43 -33.70 -53.70
C GLN A 569 21.51 -35.21 -54.06
N PHE A 570 20.54 -35.58 -54.93
CA PHE A 570 20.16 -36.86 -55.56
C PHE A 570 19.01 -37.61 -54.84
N GLY A 571 17.86 -37.94 -55.42
CA GLY A 571 17.36 -37.84 -56.80
C GLY A 571 16.43 -39.04 -57.13
N ASP A 572 15.12 -38.77 -57.23
CA ASP A 572 14.00 -39.45 -57.95
C ASP A 572 13.85 -40.99 -58.04
N GLN A 573 12.62 -41.49 -57.81
CA GLN A 573 11.66 -41.90 -58.87
C GLN A 573 10.33 -42.57 -58.37
N LEU A 574 9.21 -41.97 -58.80
CA LEU A 574 7.98 -42.51 -59.44
C LEU A 574 7.06 -43.60 -58.82
N ARG A 575 5.77 -43.20 -58.71
CA ARG A 575 4.47 -43.90 -59.01
C ARG A 575 4.10 -45.13 -58.16
N GLY A 576 2.87 -45.34 -57.69
CA GLY A 576 1.57 -44.70 -57.90
C GLY A 576 0.44 -45.67 -57.48
N LEU A 577 -0.79 -45.16 -57.45
CA LEU A 577 -2.10 -45.87 -57.39
C LEU A 577 -2.70 -46.21 -56.01
N LEU A 578 -3.72 -45.42 -55.65
CA LEU A 578 -4.92 -45.78 -54.87
C LEU A 578 -5.72 -46.90 -55.58
N PRO A 579 -6.56 -47.70 -54.88
CA PRO A 579 -7.95 -47.27 -54.66
C PRO A 579 -8.63 -47.68 -53.34
N ALA A 580 -9.55 -46.79 -52.93
CA ALA A 580 -10.93 -47.01 -52.42
C ALA A 580 -11.24 -47.85 -51.15
N SER A 581 -11.77 -47.12 -50.16
CA SER A 581 -13.12 -47.25 -49.55
C SER A 581 -13.52 -48.52 -48.77
N ILE A 582 -13.98 -48.33 -47.52
CA ILE A 582 -15.38 -48.50 -47.05
C ILE A 582 -15.45 -48.47 -45.51
N ALA A 583 -16.42 -47.68 -45.01
CA ALA A 583 -17.21 -47.70 -43.75
C ALA A 583 -17.05 -48.93 -42.80
N GLY A 584 -17.26 -48.85 -41.48
CA GLY A 584 -18.07 -47.96 -40.65
C GLY A 584 -18.88 -48.81 -39.65
N LEU A 585 -19.29 -48.19 -38.52
CA LEU A 585 -20.20 -48.67 -37.44
C LEU A 585 -19.56 -49.64 -36.42
N ARG A 586 -19.65 -49.42 -35.11
CA ARG A 586 -20.66 -48.70 -34.30
C ARG A 586 -20.01 -47.76 -33.28
#